data_AF-A0A8J3BGG7-F1
#
_entry.id   AF-A0A8J3BGG7-F1
#
_cell.length_a   1.000
_cell.length_b   1.000
_cell.length_c   1.000
_cell.angle_alpha   90.00
_cell.angle_beta   90.00
_cell.angle_gamma   90.00
#
_symmetry.space_group_name_H-M   'P 1'
#
loop_
_entity.id
_entity.type
_entity.pdbx_description
1 polymer ?
#
loop_
_entity_poly.entity_id
_entity_poly.type
_entity_poly.pdbx_seq_one_letter_code
_entity_poly.pdbx_strand_id
1 'polypeptide(L)'
;MRRKTNSLLLAVFLVLAVAFVPSHFALAVPSNAALSNEEDPWGQKEVLNYLLWTADEKLEADVKKLQSDLGLTDEQMEKLKELALQEHQQVVKTKHHKNTAVFNQNVNEIFAGIDKEVKVLLGKKYNEFRKWIKAWWKDEKTYRLNWLAEKRKKAKEEIGIMATDDRELVYATQYNGYTENEIALPDKYVKFANLGRWGNIPDTIEPYYKNPPYTANVYYEPTNKAVLDVLVREVGPWNEDDNYWDAADDANPRRKFTDLALGEPEAEAAYFRGYNGGKDQFGRTVTNPAGVDLTPQVAAKLGLGYLQNAWVWVRYSDLP
;
A
#
# COMPACT_ATOMS: atom_id res chain seq x y z
N MET A 1 88.33 -22.57 -12.54
CA MET A 1 88.16 -23.17 -11.19
C MET A 1 86.67 -23.03 -10.81
N ARG A 2 86.05 -24.02 -10.14
CA ARG A 2 84.60 -24.03 -9.76
C ARG A 2 84.22 -22.74 -8.99
N ARG A 3 83.03 -22.11 -9.08
CA ARG A 3 81.62 -22.56 -8.97
C ARG A 3 80.68 -21.55 -9.72
N LYS A 4 79.59 -21.96 -10.38
CA LYS A 4 78.16 -21.89 -9.93
C LYS A 4 77.81 -20.56 -9.19
N THR A 5 76.75 -19.79 -9.47
CA THR A 5 75.53 -19.87 -10.34
C THR A 5 74.88 -18.45 -10.40
N ASN A 6 73.80 -18.07 -11.10
CA ASN A 6 72.72 -18.82 -11.79
C ASN A 6 72.05 -18.02 -12.96
N SER A 7 71.22 -18.73 -13.73
CA SER A 7 70.02 -18.37 -14.53
C SER A 7 69.64 -16.90 -14.86
N LEU A 8 69.63 -16.59 -16.16
CA LEU A 8 68.70 -15.62 -16.78
C LEU A 8 67.84 -16.38 -17.81
N LEU A 9 66.52 -16.41 -17.64
CA LEU A 9 65.60 -17.16 -18.50
C LEU A 9 64.74 -16.17 -19.30
N LEU A 10 64.79 -16.28 -20.64
CA LEU A 10 64.03 -15.44 -21.56
C LEU A 10 62.52 -15.69 -21.39
N ALA A 11 61.75 -14.63 -21.14
CA ALA A 11 60.29 -14.65 -21.25
C ALA A 11 59.88 -14.01 -22.60
N VAL A 12 59.04 -14.72 -23.35
CA VAL A 12 58.57 -14.32 -24.68
C VAL A 12 57.47 -13.27 -24.55
N PHE A 13 57.56 -12.19 -25.33
CA PHE A 13 56.48 -11.19 -25.45
C PHE A 13 55.27 -11.79 -26.16
N LEU A 14 54.11 -11.78 -25.48
CA LEU A 14 52.82 -12.02 -26.11
C LEU A 14 52.02 -10.70 -26.13
N VAL A 15 51.73 -10.21 -27.33
CA VAL A 15 50.91 -8.99 -27.51
C VAL A 15 49.43 -9.39 -27.37
N LEU A 16 48.79 -8.92 -26.31
CA LEU A 16 47.34 -9.03 -26.11
C LEU A 16 46.68 -7.69 -26.43
N ALA A 17 45.86 -7.67 -27.48
CA ALA A 17 45.06 -6.50 -27.83
C ALA A 17 43.94 -6.31 -26.80
N VAL A 18 43.92 -5.15 -26.13
CA VAL A 18 42.86 -4.79 -25.18
C VAL A 18 41.66 -4.29 -25.97
N ALA A 19 40.66 -5.16 -26.15
CA ALA A 19 39.34 -4.75 -26.61
C ALA A 19 38.61 -4.05 -25.46
N PHE A 20 38.38 -2.75 -25.60
CA PHE A 20 37.61 -1.95 -24.64
C PHE A 20 36.12 -2.31 -24.78
N VAL A 21 35.58 -3.09 -23.84
CA VAL A 21 34.14 -3.35 -23.74
C VAL A 21 33.55 -2.38 -22.70
N PRO A 22 32.66 -1.44 -23.08
CA PRO A 22 32.06 -0.52 -22.12
C PRO A 22 31.09 -1.27 -21.21
N SER A 23 31.43 -1.36 -19.93
CA SER A 23 30.62 -1.96 -18.87
C SER A 23 29.28 -1.23 -18.72
N HIS A 24 28.28 -1.69 -19.46
CA HIS A 24 26.90 -1.32 -19.20
C HIS A 24 26.48 -1.99 -17.90
N PHE A 25 26.52 -1.24 -16.79
CA PHE A 25 25.75 -1.58 -15.60
C PHE A 25 24.27 -1.45 -15.96
N ALA A 26 23.73 -2.49 -16.57
CA ALA A 26 22.30 -2.73 -16.53
C ALA A 26 21.95 -2.95 -15.06
N LEU A 27 21.34 -1.95 -14.42
CA LEU A 27 20.63 -2.15 -13.17
C LEU A 27 19.57 -3.21 -13.44
N ALA A 28 19.78 -4.41 -12.91
CA ALA A 28 18.84 -5.50 -13.03
C ALA A 28 17.61 -5.14 -12.22
N VAL A 29 16.57 -4.64 -12.91
CA VAL A 29 15.21 -4.60 -12.38
C VAL A 29 14.90 -6.00 -11.85
N PRO A 30 14.52 -6.19 -10.57
CA PRO A 30 14.24 -7.51 -10.02
C PRO A 30 13.10 -8.16 -10.79
N SER A 31 13.42 -9.10 -11.69
CA SER A 31 12.44 -9.77 -12.53
C SER A 31 11.62 -10.74 -11.68
N ASN A 32 10.32 -10.46 -11.53
CA ASN A 32 9.26 -11.41 -11.16
C ASN A 32 9.66 -12.48 -10.13
N ALA A 33 9.72 -12.11 -8.86
CA ALA A 33 9.70 -13.06 -7.76
C ALA A 33 8.33 -13.79 -7.72
N ALA A 34 8.27 -14.92 -8.43
CA ALA A 34 7.32 -16.03 -8.24
C ALA A 34 5.83 -15.68 -8.04
N LEU A 35 5.12 -15.35 -9.13
CA LEU A 35 3.66 -15.59 -9.22
C LEU A 35 3.37 -17.09 -9.31
N SER A 36 3.71 -17.85 -8.27
CA SER A 36 3.59 -19.33 -8.26
C SER A 36 3.21 -19.90 -6.90
N ASN A 37 2.08 -19.44 -6.38
CA ASN A 37 1.00 -20.32 -5.92
C ASN A 37 -0.32 -19.60 -6.21
N GLU A 38 -1.38 -20.33 -6.49
CA GLU A 38 -2.68 -19.73 -6.81
C GLU A 38 -3.34 -19.24 -5.51
N GLU A 39 -2.92 -18.05 -5.08
CA GLU A 39 -3.25 -17.40 -3.81
C GLU A 39 -4.78 -17.20 -3.70
N ASP A 40 -5.41 -17.97 -2.81
CA ASP A 40 -6.79 -17.73 -2.41
C ASP A 40 -6.79 -16.62 -1.34
N PRO A 41 -7.28 -15.41 -1.65
CA PRO A 41 -7.21 -14.28 -0.72
C PRO A 41 -8.23 -14.38 0.42
N TRP A 42 -9.21 -15.27 0.28
CA TRP A 42 -10.35 -15.31 1.17
C TRP A 42 -9.95 -15.82 2.56
N GLY A 43 -10.31 -15.05 3.57
CA GLY A 43 -9.87 -15.29 4.94
C GLY A 43 -8.37 -15.02 5.16
N GLN A 44 -7.75 -14.23 4.28
CA GLN A 44 -6.41 -13.67 4.46
C GLN A 44 -6.39 -12.14 4.29
N LYS A 45 -7.36 -11.60 3.56
CA LYS A 45 -7.48 -10.19 3.12
C LYS A 45 -8.95 -9.78 3.14
N GLU A 46 -9.24 -8.50 3.37
CA GLU A 46 -10.60 -7.91 3.33
C GLU A 46 -11.10 -7.73 1.89
N VAL A 47 -11.04 -8.79 1.07
CA VAL A 47 -11.34 -8.70 -0.37
C VAL A 47 -12.79 -8.33 -0.67
N LEU A 48 -13.74 -8.67 0.22
CA LEU A 48 -15.11 -8.18 0.07
C LEU A 48 -15.23 -6.69 0.39
N ASN A 49 -14.50 -6.18 1.37
CA ASN A 49 -14.50 -4.74 1.65
C ASN A 49 -13.91 -3.99 0.45
N TYR A 50 -12.77 -4.45 -0.06
CA TYR A 50 -12.16 -3.88 -1.26
C TYR A 50 -13.11 -3.92 -2.47
N LEU A 51 -13.79 -5.04 -2.74
CA LEU A 51 -14.72 -5.18 -3.88
C LEU A 51 -16.03 -4.37 -3.71
N LEU A 52 -16.64 -4.36 -2.52
CA LEU A 52 -18.00 -3.84 -2.30
C LEU A 52 -18.06 -2.43 -1.69
N TRP A 53 -16.95 -1.92 -1.17
CA TRP A 53 -16.86 -0.61 -0.48
C TRP A 53 -15.85 0.36 -1.09
N THR A 54 -15.14 -0.01 -2.17
CA THR A 54 -14.32 0.96 -2.92
C THR A 54 -15.16 1.70 -3.96
N ALA A 55 -15.04 3.03 -4.01
CA ALA A 55 -15.54 3.85 -5.11
C ALA A 55 -14.63 3.70 -6.33
N ASP A 56 -14.99 2.80 -7.26
CA ASP A 56 -14.21 2.50 -8.46
C ASP A 56 -15.10 1.86 -9.53
N GLU A 57 -15.16 2.45 -10.73
CA GLU A 57 -16.07 2.03 -11.81
C GLU A 57 -15.85 0.59 -12.28
N LYS A 58 -14.59 0.10 -12.22
CA LYS A 58 -14.24 -1.26 -12.62
C LYS A 58 -14.71 -2.26 -11.56
N LEU A 59 -14.55 -1.92 -10.28
CA LEU A 59 -15.10 -2.74 -9.18
C LEU A 59 -16.64 -2.73 -9.18
N GLU A 60 -17.30 -1.60 -9.49
CA GLU A 60 -18.75 -1.59 -9.69
C GLU A 60 -19.22 -2.52 -10.80
N ALA A 61 -18.45 -2.65 -11.89
CA ALA A 61 -18.72 -3.60 -12.96
C ALA A 61 -18.49 -5.05 -12.50
N ASP A 62 -17.42 -5.31 -11.74
CA ASP A 62 -17.15 -6.62 -11.14
C ASP A 62 -18.24 -7.07 -10.17
N VAL A 63 -18.81 -6.16 -9.36
CA VAL A 63 -19.92 -6.45 -8.44
C VAL A 63 -21.19 -6.86 -9.19
N LYS A 64 -21.51 -6.17 -10.30
CA LYS A 64 -22.62 -6.54 -11.18
C LYS A 64 -22.38 -7.92 -11.82
N LYS A 65 -21.13 -8.21 -12.20
CA LYS A 65 -20.70 -9.52 -12.74
C LYS A 65 -20.79 -10.64 -11.69
N LEU A 66 -20.35 -10.40 -10.45
CA LEU A 66 -20.51 -11.32 -9.32
C LEU A 66 -21.97 -11.71 -9.10
N GLN A 67 -22.85 -10.70 -9.07
CA GLN A 67 -24.29 -10.92 -8.89
C GLN A 67 -24.88 -11.76 -10.04
N SER A 68 -24.53 -11.41 -11.28
CA SER A 68 -25.03 -12.08 -12.48
C SER A 68 -24.52 -13.52 -12.63
N ASP A 69 -23.20 -13.75 -12.53
CA ASP A 69 -22.56 -15.05 -12.73
C ASP A 69 -23.06 -16.11 -11.75
N LEU A 70 -23.37 -15.71 -10.52
CA LEU A 70 -23.80 -16.60 -9.44
C LEU A 70 -25.33 -16.55 -9.18
N GLY A 71 -26.06 -15.72 -9.93
CA GLY A 71 -27.50 -15.49 -9.77
C GLY A 71 -27.87 -15.07 -8.35
N LEU A 72 -27.13 -14.15 -7.74
CA LEU A 72 -27.40 -13.65 -6.39
C LEU A 72 -28.60 -12.70 -6.39
N THR A 73 -29.49 -12.82 -5.40
CA THR A 73 -30.57 -11.86 -5.20
C THR A 73 -30.02 -10.54 -4.64
N ASP A 74 -30.76 -9.45 -4.79
CA ASP A 74 -30.37 -8.15 -4.22
C ASP A 74 -30.19 -8.25 -2.70
N GLU A 75 -31.06 -9.01 -2.00
CA GLU A 75 -30.92 -9.33 -0.57
C GLU A 75 -29.60 -10.07 -0.25
N GLN A 76 -29.17 -11.01 -1.09
CA GLN A 76 -27.87 -11.67 -0.93
C GLN A 76 -26.70 -10.69 -1.15
N MET A 77 -26.82 -9.76 -2.10
CA MET A 77 -25.80 -8.75 -2.37
C MET A 77 -25.68 -7.71 -1.24
N GLU A 78 -26.80 -7.18 -0.76
CA GLU A 78 -26.81 -6.27 0.39
C GLU A 78 -26.24 -6.98 1.63
N LYS A 79 -26.61 -8.24 1.89
CA LYS A 79 -26.06 -8.95 3.05
C LYS A 79 -24.56 -9.27 2.91
N LEU A 80 -24.05 -9.54 1.71
CA LEU A 80 -22.60 -9.61 1.46
C LEU A 80 -21.91 -8.27 1.74
N LYS A 81 -22.53 -7.15 1.35
CA LYS A 81 -22.01 -5.80 1.59
C LYS A 81 -21.99 -5.42 3.07
N GLU A 82 -23.01 -5.81 3.84
CA GLU A 82 -23.02 -5.70 5.30
C GLU A 82 -21.88 -6.51 5.93
N LEU A 83 -21.70 -7.78 5.54
CA LEU A 83 -20.64 -8.65 6.06
C LEU A 83 -19.25 -8.09 5.73
N ALA A 84 -19.07 -7.52 4.55
CA ALA A 84 -17.84 -6.83 4.13
C ALA A 84 -17.50 -5.61 5.00
N LEU A 85 -18.51 -4.87 5.47
CA LEU A 85 -18.31 -3.76 6.40
C LEU A 85 -18.06 -4.26 7.83
N GLN A 86 -18.79 -5.30 8.25
CA GLN A 86 -18.63 -5.94 9.55
C GLN A 86 -17.21 -6.47 9.74
N GLU A 87 -16.67 -7.18 8.74
CA GLU A 87 -15.30 -7.67 8.69
C GLU A 87 -14.31 -6.52 8.96
N HIS A 88 -14.39 -5.47 8.15
CA HIS A 88 -13.52 -4.29 8.26
C HIS A 88 -13.59 -3.62 9.63
N GLN A 89 -14.80 -3.32 10.11
CA GLN A 89 -14.99 -2.69 11.40
C GLN A 89 -14.52 -3.56 12.58
N GLN A 90 -14.56 -4.89 12.46
CA GLN A 90 -13.98 -5.79 13.46
C GLN A 90 -12.46 -5.79 13.39
N VAL A 91 -11.85 -5.89 12.20
CA VAL A 91 -10.39 -5.85 12.02
C VAL A 91 -9.80 -4.53 12.52
N VAL A 92 -10.39 -3.38 12.16
CA VAL A 92 -9.93 -2.05 12.63
C VAL A 92 -9.89 -1.97 14.16
N LYS A 93 -10.91 -2.49 14.87
CA LYS A 93 -10.94 -2.51 16.35
C LYS A 93 -9.79 -3.32 16.97
N THR A 94 -9.25 -4.31 16.25
CA THR A 94 -8.10 -5.10 16.74
C THR A 94 -6.76 -4.39 16.57
N LYS A 95 -6.62 -3.40 15.67
CA LYS A 95 -5.33 -2.73 15.37
C LYS A 95 -4.68 -2.07 16.59
N HIS A 96 -5.44 -1.74 17.64
CA HIS A 96 -4.92 -1.17 18.89
C HIS A 96 -4.14 -2.18 19.77
N HIS A 97 -4.17 -3.49 19.47
CA HIS A 97 -3.41 -4.48 20.22
C HIS A 97 -1.91 -4.41 19.87
N LYS A 98 -1.08 -4.02 20.83
CA LYS A 98 0.39 -4.01 20.72
C LYS A 98 1.05 -5.40 20.57
N ASN A 99 0.28 -6.48 20.65
CA ASN A 99 0.78 -7.84 20.50
C ASN A 99 0.36 -8.40 19.13
N THR A 100 1.33 -8.52 18.24
CA THR A 100 1.18 -9.02 16.87
C THR A 100 0.56 -10.42 16.79
N ALA A 101 0.87 -11.32 17.72
CA ALA A 101 0.30 -12.67 17.73
C ALA A 101 -1.20 -12.64 18.06
N VAL A 102 -1.60 -11.82 19.04
CA VAL A 102 -3.01 -11.61 19.40
C VAL A 102 -3.77 -10.93 18.26
N PHE A 103 -3.19 -9.91 17.61
CA PHE A 103 -3.78 -9.29 16.43
C PHE A 103 -4.03 -10.32 15.32
N ASN A 104 -3.00 -11.09 14.94
CA ASN A 104 -3.10 -12.07 13.86
C ASN A 104 -4.10 -13.19 14.20
N GLN A 105 -4.19 -13.62 15.47
CA GLN A 105 -5.20 -14.57 15.92
C GLN A 105 -6.62 -13.99 15.78
N ASN A 106 -6.86 -12.78 16.29
CA ASN A 106 -8.17 -12.14 16.24
C ASN A 106 -8.64 -11.94 14.77
N VAL A 107 -7.75 -11.53 13.87
CA VAL A 107 -8.04 -11.41 12.44
C VAL A 107 -8.46 -12.75 11.82
N ASN A 108 -7.75 -13.83 12.14
CA ASN A 108 -8.12 -15.18 11.67
C ASN A 108 -9.49 -15.62 12.21
N GLU A 109 -9.81 -15.30 13.47
CA GLU A 109 -11.11 -15.61 14.08
C GLU A 109 -12.26 -14.81 13.45
N ILE A 110 -12.05 -13.52 13.16
CA ILE A 110 -12.99 -12.66 12.41
C ILE A 110 -13.26 -13.26 11.03
N PHE A 111 -12.20 -13.55 10.27
CA PHE A 111 -12.30 -14.14 8.93
C PHE A 111 -13.02 -15.50 8.93
N ALA A 112 -12.77 -16.36 9.93
CA ALA A 112 -13.49 -17.63 10.07
C ALA A 112 -14.98 -17.43 10.42
N GLY A 113 -15.31 -16.38 11.17
CA GLY A 113 -16.69 -15.96 11.44
C GLY A 113 -17.42 -15.52 10.16
N ILE A 114 -16.81 -14.60 9.41
CA ILE A 114 -17.36 -14.09 8.15
C ILE A 114 -17.51 -15.21 7.11
N ASP A 115 -16.53 -16.11 6.96
CA ASP A 115 -16.65 -17.28 6.08
C ASP A 115 -17.88 -18.13 6.40
N LYS A 116 -18.14 -18.38 7.69
CA LYS A 116 -19.31 -19.14 8.15
C LYS A 116 -20.62 -18.41 7.84
N GLU A 117 -20.71 -17.10 8.06
CA GLU A 117 -21.90 -16.31 7.75
C GLU A 117 -22.18 -16.28 6.23
N VAL A 118 -21.15 -16.03 5.42
CA VAL A 118 -21.25 -16.04 3.95
C VAL A 118 -21.65 -17.42 3.42
N LYS A 119 -21.14 -18.50 4.03
CA LYS A 119 -21.52 -19.88 3.68
C LYS A 119 -22.98 -20.20 3.99
N VAL A 120 -23.52 -19.67 5.09
CA VAL A 120 -24.95 -19.78 5.41
C VAL A 120 -25.79 -18.96 4.42
N LEU A 121 -25.40 -17.72 4.15
CA LEU A 121 -26.10 -16.79 3.24
C LEU A 121 -26.19 -17.33 1.80
N LEU A 122 -25.09 -17.90 1.29
CA LEU A 122 -25.00 -18.36 -0.10
C LEU A 122 -25.42 -19.82 -0.28
N GLY A 123 -25.37 -20.63 0.78
CA GLY A 123 -25.76 -22.03 0.78
C GLY A 123 -25.07 -22.82 -0.34
N LYS A 124 -25.86 -23.37 -1.28
CA LYS A 124 -25.33 -24.13 -2.43
C LYS A 124 -24.42 -23.30 -3.36
N LYS A 125 -24.54 -21.98 -3.39
CA LYS A 125 -23.73 -21.08 -4.23
C LYS A 125 -22.34 -20.80 -3.66
N TYR A 126 -22.10 -21.07 -2.38
CA TYR A 126 -20.84 -20.73 -1.69
C TYR A 126 -19.59 -21.30 -2.37
N ASN A 127 -19.64 -22.53 -2.90
CA ASN A 127 -18.48 -23.15 -3.55
C ASN A 127 -18.12 -22.44 -4.88
N GLU A 128 -19.13 -22.05 -5.67
CA GLU A 128 -18.90 -21.30 -6.92
C GLU A 128 -18.49 -19.85 -6.62
N PHE A 129 -19.04 -19.25 -5.56
CA PHE A 129 -18.60 -17.96 -5.03
C PHE A 129 -17.11 -17.96 -4.65
N ARG A 130 -16.63 -18.99 -3.95
CA ARG A 130 -15.21 -19.10 -3.58
C ARG A 130 -14.30 -19.24 -4.82
N LYS A 131 -14.71 -20.00 -5.83
CA LYS A 131 -14.01 -20.04 -7.13
C LYS A 131 -14.02 -18.68 -7.83
N TRP A 132 -15.17 -18.00 -7.82
CA TRP A 132 -15.33 -16.67 -8.42
C TRP A 132 -14.40 -15.65 -7.79
N ILE A 133 -14.38 -15.54 -6.45
CA ILE A 133 -13.48 -14.63 -5.73
C ILE A 133 -12.01 -14.94 -6.04
N LYS A 134 -11.62 -16.22 -6.06
CA LYS A 134 -10.24 -16.62 -6.36
C LYS A 134 -9.82 -16.23 -7.78
N ALA A 135 -10.69 -16.43 -8.77
CA ALA A 135 -10.45 -16.04 -10.16
C ALA A 135 -10.41 -14.50 -10.31
N TRP A 136 -11.45 -13.82 -9.83
CA TRP A 136 -11.54 -12.35 -9.85
C TRP A 136 -10.33 -11.69 -9.18
N TRP A 137 -9.84 -12.20 -8.04
CA TRP A 137 -8.70 -11.64 -7.33
C TRP A 137 -7.40 -11.68 -8.14
N LYS A 138 -7.19 -12.77 -8.89
CA LYS A 138 -6.04 -12.90 -9.81
C LYS A 138 -6.11 -11.85 -10.93
N ASP A 139 -7.30 -11.65 -11.48
CA ASP A 139 -7.54 -10.69 -12.56
C ASP A 139 -7.45 -9.24 -12.04
N GLU A 140 -8.02 -8.94 -10.87
CA GLU A 140 -7.92 -7.64 -10.19
C GLU A 140 -6.48 -7.32 -9.78
N LYS A 141 -5.71 -8.25 -9.21
CA LYS A 141 -4.27 -8.05 -8.96
C LYS A 141 -3.53 -7.63 -10.23
N THR A 142 -3.77 -8.34 -11.32
CA THR A 142 -3.10 -8.09 -12.61
C THR A 142 -3.52 -6.73 -13.18
N TYR A 143 -4.82 -6.43 -13.19
CA TYR A 143 -5.37 -5.16 -13.64
C TYR A 143 -4.85 -3.99 -12.78
N ARG A 144 -4.96 -4.08 -11.46
CA ARG A 144 -4.67 -2.98 -10.54
C ARG A 144 -3.20 -2.61 -10.51
N LEU A 145 -2.30 -3.59 -10.50
CA LEU A 145 -0.86 -3.34 -10.55
C LEU A 145 -0.45 -2.65 -11.87
N ASN A 146 -1.02 -3.06 -13.00
CA ASN A 146 -0.78 -2.38 -14.29
C ASN A 146 -1.37 -0.96 -14.30
N TRP A 147 -2.60 -0.78 -13.81
CA TRP A 147 -3.27 0.52 -13.73
C TRP A 147 -2.52 1.51 -12.83
N LEU A 148 -2.03 1.07 -11.67
CA LEU A 148 -1.19 1.87 -10.77
C LEU A 148 0.13 2.26 -11.43
N ALA A 149 0.81 1.32 -12.08
CA ALA A 149 2.06 1.58 -12.80
C ALA A 149 1.86 2.60 -13.94
N GLU A 150 0.77 2.48 -14.72
CA GLU A 150 0.43 3.44 -15.76
C GLU A 150 0.07 4.82 -15.20
N LYS A 151 -0.72 4.90 -14.13
CA LYS A 151 -1.10 6.15 -13.47
C LYS A 151 0.12 6.88 -12.90
N ARG A 152 0.93 6.19 -12.10
CA ARG A 152 2.18 6.74 -11.52
C ARG A 152 3.20 7.13 -12.60
N LYS A 153 3.29 6.37 -13.70
CA LYS A 153 4.13 6.75 -14.85
C LYS A 153 3.65 8.04 -15.50
N LYS A 154 2.35 8.15 -15.83
CA LYS A 154 1.77 9.35 -16.48
C LYS A 154 1.98 10.60 -15.63
N ALA A 155 1.74 10.51 -14.31
CA ALA A 155 1.98 11.62 -13.38
C ALA A 155 3.42 12.16 -13.41
N LYS A 156 4.41 11.28 -13.57
CA LYS A 156 5.84 11.62 -13.66
C LYS A 156 6.27 12.11 -15.06
N GLU A 157 5.42 11.97 -16.08
CA GLU A 157 5.65 12.46 -17.46
C GLU A 157 4.92 13.80 -17.74
N GLU A 158 4.02 14.25 -16.86
CA GLU A 158 3.31 15.53 -16.96
C GLU A 158 4.21 16.72 -16.56
N ILE A 159 4.30 17.75 -17.42
CA ILE A 159 5.17 18.92 -17.22
C ILE A 159 4.32 20.20 -17.13
N GLY A 160 4.64 21.08 -16.17
CA GLY A 160 4.06 22.42 -16.02
C GLY A 160 3.12 22.54 -14.82
N ILE A 161 2.19 23.51 -14.83
CA ILE A 161 1.26 23.76 -13.71
C ILE A 161 0.26 22.62 -13.42
N MET A 162 0.21 21.63 -14.31
CA MET A 162 -0.58 20.40 -14.17
C MET A 162 0.24 19.21 -13.69
N ALA A 163 1.55 19.36 -13.51
CA ALA A 163 2.42 18.28 -13.04
C ALA A 163 1.94 17.76 -11.68
N THR A 164 1.95 16.44 -11.56
CA THR A 164 1.57 15.68 -10.37
C THR A 164 2.77 14.96 -9.75
N ASP A 165 3.97 15.48 -10.03
CA ASP A 165 5.30 15.00 -9.63
C ASP A 165 5.53 14.98 -8.12
N ASP A 166 4.73 15.72 -7.35
CA ASP A 166 4.72 15.74 -5.88
C ASP A 166 3.49 15.05 -5.26
N ARG A 167 2.78 14.22 -6.04
CA ARG A 167 1.61 13.47 -5.58
C ARG A 167 1.74 11.99 -5.84
N GLU A 168 1.30 11.19 -4.87
CA GLU A 168 1.27 9.74 -5.02
C GLU A 168 -0.16 9.19 -4.94
N LEU A 169 -0.45 8.23 -5.82
CA LEU A 169 -1.73 7.57 -5.90
C LEU A 169 -1.75 6.43 -4.89
N VAL A 170 -2.62 6.54 -3.88
CA VAL A 170 -2.68 5.62 -2.74
C VAL A 170 -4.12 5.23 -2.42
N TYR A 171 -4.31 4.07 -1.79
CA TYR A 171 -5.61 3.64 -1.32
C TYR A 171 -5.96 4.34 0.01
N ALA A 172 -7.14 4.94 0.07
CA ALA A 172 -7.68 5.61 1.24
C ALA A 172 -8.76 4.77 1.92
N THR A 173 -8.59 4.53 3.22
CA THR A 173 -9.64 4.06 4.14
C THR A 173 -10.15 5.21 5.01
N GLN A 174 -11.13 4.96 5.89
CA GLN A 174 -11.67 5.98 6.80
C GLN A 174 -11.50 5.61 8.27
N TYR A 175 -11.24 6.61 9.11
CA TYR A 175 -11.07 6.44 10.56
C TYR A 175 -11.76 7.53 11.39
N ASN A 176 -12.05 7.21 12.66
CA ASN A 176 -12.56 8.20 13.61
C ASN A 176 -11.39 8.99 14.21
N GLY A 177 -11.11 10.17 13.64
CA GLY A 177 -10.06 11.09 14.10
C GLY A 177 -10.38 11.85 15.38
N TYR A 178 -9.41 12.63 15.85
CA TYR A 178 -9.55 13.53 17.02
C TYR A 178 -10.39 14.78 16.70
N THR A 179 -10.37 15.19 15.44
CA THR A 179 -11.15 16.28 14.86
C THR A 179 -11.85 15.78 13.61
N GLU A 180 -12.78 16.58 13.07
CA GLU A 180 -13.46 16.22 11.83
C GLU A 180 -12.55 16.36 10.59
N ASN A 181 -11.49 17.18 10.62
CA ASN A 181 -10.73 17.53 9.41
C ASN A 181 -9.23 17.24 9.55
N GLU A 182 -8.90 15.95 9.50
CA GLU A 182 -7.54 15.42 9.64
C GLU A 182 -7.35 14.14 8.82
N ILE A 183 -6.09 13.73 8.68
CA ILE A 183 -5.70 12.42 8.13
C ILE A 183 -4.72 11.69 9.04
N ALA A 184 -4.60 10.38 8.83
CA ALA A 184 -3.47 9.58 9.31
C ALA A 184 -2.53 9.22 8.15
N LEU A 185 -1.23 9.35 8.39
CA LEU A 185 -0.16 8.93 7.47
C LEU A 185 0.88 8.09 8.22
N PRO A 186 1.63 7.20 7.54
CA PRO A 186 2.54 6.26 8.21
C PRO A 186 3.87 6.87 8.64
N ASP A 187 3.82 8.11 9.15
CA ASP A 187 4.92 8.79 9.81
C ASP A 187 4.50 9.33 11.19
N LYS A 188 4.94 8.64 12.25
CA LYS A 188 4.68 9.05 13.64
C LYS A 188 5.33 10.39 14.03
N TYR A 189 6.41 10.80 13.37
CA TYR A 189 7.13 12.02 13.70
C TYR A 189 6.43 13.26 13.14
N VAL A 190 5.79 13.16 11.97
CA VAL A 190 4.83 14.17 11.48
C VAL A 190 3.73 14.38 12.52
N LYS A 191 3.11 13.29 13.01
CA LYS A 191 2.11 13.34 14.10
C LYS A 191 2.68 14.03 15.35
N PHE A 192 3.86 13.63 15.81
CA PHE A 192 4.43 14.18 17.05
C PHE A 192 4.77 15.66 16.94
N ALA A 193 5.32 16.12 15.80
CA ALA A 193 5.60 17.53 15.55
C ALA A 193 4.30 18.37 15.52
N ASN A 194 3.27 17.91 14.80
CA ASN A 194 1.95 18.56 14.77
C ASN A 194 1.23 18.60 16.13
N LEU A 195 1.59 17.70 17.05
CA LEU A 195 1.08 17.69 18.43
C LEU A 195 2.03 18.38 19.44
N GLY A 196 3.13 18.99 18.98
CA GLY A 196 4.14 19.63 19.84
C GLY A 196 4.89 18.67 20.77
N ARG A 197 4.89 17.37 20.47
CA ARG A 197 5.45 16.29 21.28
C ARG A 197 6.92 16.04 20.95
N TRP A 198 7.73 17.09 21.01
CA TRP A 198 9.15 17.07 20.63
C TRP A 198 9.96 15.97 21.33
N GLY A 199 9.71 15.72 22.63
CA GLY A 199 10.34 14.61 23.38
C GLY A 199 9.97 13.19 22.92
N ASN A 200 9.14 13.03 21.88
CA ASN A 200 8.89 11.76 21.19
C ASN A 200 9.60 11.65 19.83
N ILE A 201 10.33 12.69 19.41
CA ILE A 201 11.14 12.75 18.20
C ILE A 201 12.63 12.66 18.61
N PRO A 202 13.41 11.67 18.13
CA PRO A 202 14.83 11.60 18.42
C PRO A 202 15.61 12.82 17.89
N ASP A 203 16.55 13.34 18.68
CA ASP A 203 17.42 14.48 18.34
C ASP A 203 18.11 14.35 16.96
N THR A 204 18.38 13.12 16.53
CA THR A 204 19.02 12.81 15.24
C THR A 204 18.13 13.04 14.02
N ILE A 205 16.81 13.10 14.20
CA ILE A 205 15.83 13.37 13.13
C ILE A 205 15.00 14.62 13.37
N GLU A 206 14.92 15.12 14.62
CA GLU A 206 14.22 16.36 14.95
C GLU A 206 14.50 17.52 13.98
N PRO A 207 15.73 17.75 13.45
CA PRO A 207 16.03 18.79 12.47
C PRO A 207 15.12 18.85 11.24
N TYR A 208 14.61 17.72 10.75
CA TYR A 208 13.70 17.68 9.60
C TYR A 208 12.29 18.16 9.99
N TYR A 209 11.82 17.75 11.18
CA TYR A 209 10.45 17.95 11.67
C TYR A 209 10.17 19.32 12.32
N LYS A 210 10.98 20.37 12.04
CA LYS A 210 10.95 21.65 12.79
C LYS A 210 9.90 22.69 12.38
N ASN A 211 9.18 22.48 11.29
CA ASN A 211 8.28 23.48 10.68
C ASN A 211 6.80 23.05 10.62
N PRO A 212 6.16 22.57 11.71
CA PRO A 212 4.71 22.32 11.70
C PRO A 212 3.92 23.64 11.58
N PRO A 213 2.66 23.61 11.10
CA PRO A 213 1.85 22.43 10.83
C PRO A 213 2.19 21.74 9.51
N TYR A 214 2.33 20.42 9.59
CA TYR A 214 2.48 19.52 8.45
C TYR A 214 1.12 19.07 7.94
N THR A 215 0.88 19.29 6.65
CA THR A 215 -0.42 19.05 5.99
C THR A 215 -0.23 18.23 4.73
N ALA A 216 -1.32 17.66 4.23
CA ALA A 216 -1.36 17.09 2.89
C ALA A 216 -2.60 17.56 2.13
N ASN A 217 -2.49 17.61 0.81
CA ASN A 217 -3.61 17.94 -0.07
C ASN A 217 -4.12 16.65 -0.73
N VAL A 218 -5.40 16.32 -0.54
CA VAL A 218 -6.01 15.08 -1.05
C VAL A 218 -6.92 15.41 -2.24
N TYR A 219 -6.77 14.68 -3.34
CA TYR A 219 -7.51 14.87 -4.59
C TYR A 219 -8.17 13.57 -5.03
N TYR A 220 -9.41 13.67 -5.49
CA TYR A 220 -10.17 12.52 -5.98
C TYR A 220 -10.70 12.83 -7.38
N GLU A 221 -10.07 12.21 -8.39
CA GLU A 221 -10.36 12.45 -9.81
C GLU A 221 -11.83 12.21 -10.21
N PRO A 222 -12.51 11.11 -9.79
CA PRO A 222 -13.85 10.79 -10.27
C PRO A 222 -14.92 11.83 -9.93
N THR A 223 -14.71 12.63 -8.87
CA THR A 223 -15.59 13.74 -8.51
C THR A 223 -15.01 15.11 -8.86
N ASN A 224 -13.76 15.15 -9.35
CA ASN A 224 -12.95 16.35 -9.54
C ASN A 224 -12.91 17.26 -8.30
N LYS A 225 -12.78 16.65 -7.10
CA LYS A 225 -12.72 17.38 -5.82
C LYS A 225 -11.37 17.25 -5.15
N ALA A 226 -11.06 18.25 -4.34
CA ALA A 226 -9.88 18.29 -3.48
C ALA A 226 -10.26 18.74 -2.07
N VAL A 227 -9.48 18.29 -1.09
CA VAL A 227 -9.43 18.88 0.25
C VAL A 227 -7.99 19.29 0.50
N LEU A 228 -7.78 20.58 0.68
CA LEU A 228 -6.46 21.17 0.85
C LEU A 228 -6.11 21.34 2.33
N ASP A 229 -4.80 21.47 2.60
CA ASP A 229 -4.22 21.80 3.90
C ASP A 229 -4.72 20.90 5.05
N VAL A 230 -4.89 19.60 4.78
CA VAL A 230 -5.46 18.66 5.76
C VAL A 230 -4.39 18.23 6.74
N LEU A 231 -4.62 18.53 8.02
CA LEU A 231 -3.65 18.30 9.09
C LEU A 231 -3.44 16.81 9.37
N VAL A 232 -2.18 16.38 9.40
CA VAL A 232 -1.82 15.02 9.81
C VAL A 232 -1.86 14.94 11.34
N ARG A 233 -2.78 14.15 11.92
CA ARG A 233 -2.95 14.08 13.40
C ARG A 233 -2.82 12.69 14.00
N GLU A 234 -2.85 11.65 13.18
CA GLU A 234 -2.70 10.26 13.59
C GLU A 234 -1.66 9.56 12.72
N VAL A 235 -1.16 8.40 13.18
CA VAL A 235 -0.23 7.55 12.45
C VAL A 235 -0.95 6.27 12.02
N GLY A 236 -0.76 5.87 10.77
CA GLY A 236 -1.46 4.74 10.16
C GLY A 236 -1.45 4.84 8.63
N PRO A 237 -2.12 3.94 7.90
CA PRO A 237 -3.09 2.96 8.41
C PRO A 237 -2.49 1.68 9.00
N TRP A 238 -1.23 1.38 8.66
CA TRP A 238 -0.56 0.13 9.01
C TRP A 238 0.82 0.36 9.64
N ASN A 239 1.63 1.21 9.01
CA ASN A 239 3.01 1.50 9.42
C ASN A 239 3.10 2.83 10.19
N GLU A 240 4.25 3.05 10.83
CA GLU A 240 4.60 4.29 11.55
C GLU A 240 5.94 4.91 11.10
N ASP A 241 6.70 4.17 10.29
CA ASP A 241 8.02 4.52 9.75
C ASP A 241 8.11 4.23 8.24
N ASP A 242 6.99 4.35 7.53
CA ASP A 242 6.89 4.11 6.09
C ASP A 242 6.52 5.40 5.37
N ASN A 243 7.36 6.42 5.50
CA ASN A 243 7.30 7.68 4.77
C ASN A 243 7.60 7.47 3.28
N TYR A 244 6.70 6.78 2.58
CA TYR A 244 6.86 6.30 1.20
C TYR A 244 6.91 7.40 0.13
N TRP A 245 6.61 8.65 0.51
CA TRP A 245 6.77 9.84 -0.33
C TRP A 245 8.22 10.35 -0.36
N ASP A 246 9.07 9.92 0.60
CA ASP A 246 10.49 10.28 0.64
C ASP A 246 11.32 9.24 -0.14
N ALA A 247 12.39 9.70 -0.79
CA ALA A 247 13.34 8.80 -1.44
C ALA A 247 14.24 8.08 -0.41
N ALA A 248 14.82 6.94 -0.79
CA ALA A 248 15.70 6.17 0.08
C ALA A 248 17.07 6.84 0.30
N ASP A 249 17.44 7.80 -0.54
CA ASP A 249 18.73 8.49 -0.60
C ASP A 249 18.64 10.01 -0.35
N ASP A 250 17.49 10.51 0.09
CA ASP A 250 17.29 11.93 0.44
C ASP A 250 17.83 12.28 1.85
N ALA A 251 17.81 13.57 2.19
CA ALA A 251 18.23 14.10 3.48
C ALA A 251 17.34 13.62 4.64
N ASN A 252 16.03 13.51 4.43
CA ASN A 252 15.08 12.82 5.31
C ASN A 252 14.63 11.50 4.64
N PRO A 253 15.43 10.43 4.68
CA PRO A 253 15.18 9.26 3.85
C PRO A 253 13.98 8.44 4.32
N ARG A 254 13.39 7.66 3.41
CA ARG A 254 12.39 6.63 3.74
C ARG A 254 12.95 5.70 4.84
N ARG A 255 12.28 5.61 5.98
CA ARG A 255 12.81 4.96 7.20
C ARG A 255 12.69 3.44 7.23
N LYS A 256 11.76 2.87 6.44
CA LYS A 256 11.60 1.43 6.22
C LYS A 256 11.26 1.14 4.77
N PHE A 257 11.46 -0.12 4.36
CA PHE A 257 11.04 -0.62 3.05
C PHE A 257 11.66 0.17 1.88
N THR A 258 12.93 0.56 2.04
CA THR A 258 13.73 1.37 1.11
C THR A 258 14.00 0.69 -0.23
N ASP A 259 13.64 -0.58 -0.38
CA ASP A 259 13.68 -1.35 -1.63
C ASP A 259 12.38 -1.28 -2.45
N LEU A 260 11.29 -0.75 -1.87
CA LEU A 260 10.07 -0.42 -2.59
C LEU A 260 10.23 0.88 -3.38
N ALA A 261 9.42 1.05 -4.43
CA ALA A 261 9.46 2.25 -5.26
C ALA A 261 9.04 3.50 -4.46
N LEU A 262 9.60 4.66 -4.85
CA LEU A 262 9.10 5.96 -4.42
C LEU A 262 7.62 6.10 -4.77
N GLY A 263 6.81 6.44 -3.77
CA GLY A 263 5.36 6.55 -3.89
C GLY A 263 4.56 5.27 -3.70
N GLU A 264 5.21 4.15 -3.38
CA GLU A 264 4.55 2.88 -3.10
C GLU A 264 4.47 2.60 -1.59
N PRO A 265 3.28 2.67 -0.97
CA PRO A 265 3.09 2.27 0.41
C PRO A 265 3.39 0.78 0.60
N GLU A 266 4.03 0.40 1.70
CA GLU A 266 4.32 -1.01 1.96
C GLU A 266 3.03 -1.84 2.11
N ALA A 267 1.97 -1.27 2.69
CA ALA A 267 0.68 -1.93 2.80
C ALA A 267 0.08 -2.31 1.42
N GLU A 268 0.30 -1.51 0.38
CA GLU A 268 -0.12 -1.83 -0.98
C GLU A 268 0.66 -3.04 -1.52
N ALA A 269 1.99 -3.01 -1.38
CA ALA A 269 2.87 -4.09 -1.80
C ALA A 269 2.58 -5.41 -1.05
N ALA A 270 2.32 -5.34 0.26
CA ALA A 270 1.92 -6.47 1.10
C ALA A 270 0.55 -7.03 0.68
N TYR A 271 -0.43 -6.15 0.42
CA TYR A 271 -1.78 -6.54 0.03
C TYR A 271 -1.82 -7.23 -1.35
N PHE A 272 -1.24 -6.63 -2.39
CA PHE A 272 -1.31 -7.18 -3.76
C PHE A 272 -0.22 -8.19 -4.08
N ARG A 273 1.01 -8.01 -3.58
CA ARG A 273 2.17 -8.86 -3.96
C ARG A 273 2.68 -9.76 -2.83
N GLY A 274 2.16 -9.63 -1.60
CA GLY A 274 2.67 -10.40 -0.46
C GLY A 274 4.07 -9.97 -0.02
N TYR A 275 4.48 -8.73 -0.34
CA TYR A 275 5.72 -8.14 0.18
C TYR A 275 5.77 -8.24 1.71
N ASN A 276 6.98 -8.40 2.26
CA ASN A 276 7.21 -8.69 3.69
C ASN A 276 6.36 -9.87 4.24
N GLY A 277 5.99 -10.83 3.38
CA GLY A 277 5.10 -11.95 3.74
C GLY A 277 3.64 -11.56 3.94
N GLY A 278 3.21 -10.43 3.37
CA GLY A 278 1.88 -9.84 3.59
C GLY A 278 1.74 -9.20 4.98
N LYS A 279 2.84 -8.73 5.57
CA LYS A 279 2.90 -8.24 6.96
C LYS A 279 3.43 -6.82 7.04
N ASP A 280 2.89 -6.03 7.96
CA ASP A 280 3.36 -4.66 8.21
C ASP A 280 4.70 -4.63 8.99
N GLN A 281 5.17 -3.43 9.33
CA GLN A 281 6.42 -3.21 10.07
C GLN A 281 6.50 -3.85 11.47
N PHE A 282 5.38 -4.38 11.98
CA PHE A 282 5.24 -5.06 13.27
C PHE A 282 4.93 -6.55 13.14
N GLY A 283 4.80 -7.09 11.92
CA GLY A 283 4.45 -8.49 11.64
C GLY A 283 2.94 -8.78 11.66
N ARG A 284 2.09 -7.75 11.69
CA ARG A 284 0.62 -7.91 11.61
C ARG A 284 0.21 -8.17 10.17
N THR A 285 -0.76 -9.05 9.92
CA THR A 285 -1.33 -9.27 8.58
C THR A 285 -1.88 -7.95 8.03
N VAL A 286 -1.40 -7.53 6.86
CA VAL A 286 -1.97 -6.41 6.11
C VAL A 286 -3.22 -6.92 5.39
N THR A 287 -4.37 -6.43 5.81
CA THR A 287 -5.68 -6.91 5.33
C THR A 287 -6.32 -6.01 4.27
N ASN A 288 -5.80 -4.79 4.06
CA ASN A 288 -6.18 -3.84 3.01
C ASN A 288 -4.97 -2.98 2.57
N PRO A 289 -4.96 -2.39 1.36
CA PRO A 289 -3.78 -1.73 0.79
C PRO A 289 -3.59 -0.26 1.24
N ALA A 290 -4.20 0.16 2.35
CA ALA A 290 -4.35 1.57 2.67
C ALA A 290 -3.01 2.28 2.98
N GLY A 291 -2.78 3.38 2.26
CA GLY A 291 -1.63 4.28 2.44
C GLY A 291 -1.96 5.59 3.16
N VAL A 292 -3.25 5.91 3.33
CA VAL A 292 -3.76 7.07 4.08
C VAL A 292 -5.11 6.69 4.73
N ASP A 293 -5.37 7.18 5.95
CA ASP A 293 -6.73 7.18 6.50
C ASP A 293 -7.30 8.60 6.49
N LEU A 294 -8.53 8.75 6.00
CA LEU A 294 -9.27 10.00 5.98
C LEU A 294 -10.30 10.02 7.10
N THR A 295 -10.55 11.18 7.73
CA THR A 295 -11.79 11.29 8.51
C THR A 295 -13.02 11.29 7.59
N PRO A 296 -14.19 10.83 8.10
CA PRO A 296 -15.45 10.87 7.35
C PRO A 296 -15.79 12.22 6.71
N GLN A 297 -15.47 13.34 7.35
CA GLN A 297 -15.75 14.67 6.81
C GLN A 297 -14.76 15.06 5.69
N VAL A 298 -13.51 14.59 5.72
CA VAL A 298 -12.56 14.76 4.59
C VAL A 298 -13.03 13.90 3.40
N ALA A 299 -13.40 12.65 3.65
CA ALA A 299 -13.96 11.76 2.64
C ALA A 299 -15.26 12.31 2.02
N ALA A 300 -16.18 12.82 2.84
CA ALA A 300 -17.42 13.45 2.37
C ALA A 300 -17.18 14.71 1.53
N LYS A 301 -16.16 15.52 1.86
CA LYS A 301 -15.75 16.66 1.01
C LYS A 301 -15.24 16.20 -0.37
N LEU A 302 -14.54 15.07 -0.45
CA LEU A 302 -14.18 14.42 -1.73
C LEU A 302 -15.39 13.81 -2.45
N GLY A 303 -16.54 13.66 -1.78
CA GLY A 303 -17.75 13.06 -2.33
C GLY A 303 -17.86 11.55 -2.12
N LEU A 304 -17.05 10.98 -1.21
CA LEU A 304 -17.15 9.58 -0.79
C LEU A 304 -18.25 9.41 0.27
N GLY A 305 -18.90 8.25 0.27
CA GLY A 305 -19.82 7.84 1.34
C GLY A 305 -19.11 7.53 2.66
N TYR A 306 -19.87 7.43 3.74
CA TYR A 306 -19.34 7.01 5.04
C TYR A 306 -18.74 5.60 4.98
N LEU A 307 -17.47 5.47 5.40
CA LEU A 307 -16.66 4.24 5.31
C LEU A 307 -16.49 3.67 3.89
N GLN A 308 -16.71 4.49 2.85
CA GLN A 308 -16.37 4.16 1.47
C GLN A 308 -14.88 4.45 1.23
N ASN A 309 -14.18 3.46 0.67
CA ASN A 309 -12.77 3.56 0.32
C ASN A 309 -12.60 4.13 -1.09
N ALA A 310 -11.39 4.60 -1.43
CA ALA A 310 -11.09 5.06 -2.78
C ALA A 310 -9.58 5.00 -3.08
N TRP A 311 -9.23 4.98 -4.37
CA TRP A 311 -7.90 5.39 -4.80
C TRP A 311 -7.88 6.93 -4.93
N VAL A 312 -6.97 7.60 -4.21
CA VAL A 312 -6.85 9.07 -4.17
C VAL A 312 -5.41 9.48 -4.44
N TRP A 313 -5.23 10.68 -5.01
CA TRP A 313 -3.92 11.31 -5.06
C TRP A 313 -3.71 12.15 -3.81
N VAL A 314 -2.56 12.00 -3.16
CA VAL A 314 -2.17 12.82 -2.02
C VAL A 314 -0.88 13.55 -2.37
N ARG A 315 -0.85 14.87 -2.16
CA ARG A 315 0.35 15.71 -2.26
C ARG A 315 1.00 15.86 -0.90
N TYR A 316 2.32 15.63 -0.84
CA TYR A 316 3.11 15.62 0.39
C TYR A 316 4.10 16.80 0.48
N SER A 317 3.97 17.82 -0.39
CA SER A 317 4.86 18.99 -0.45
C SER A 317 5.00 19.79 0.86
N ASP A 318 4.03 19.64 1.76
CA ASP A 318 3.95 20.33 3.05
C ASP A 318 4.29 19.37 4.22
N LEU A 319 5.07 18.32 3.95
CA LEU A 319 5.70 17.39 4.89
C LEU A 319 7.22 17.66 5.01
N PRO A 320 7.92 17.14 6.05
CA PRO A 320 9.32 17.49 6.37
C PRO A 320 10.41 16.70 5.65
#